data_AF-A0A452Y5X3-F1
#
_entry.id   AF-A0A452Y5X3-F1
#
_cell.length_a   1.000
_cell.length_b   1.000
_cell.length_c   1.000
_cell.angle_alpha   90.00
_cell.angle_beta   90.00
_cell.angle_gamma   90.00
#
_symmetry.space_group_name_H-M   'P 1'
#
loop_
_entity.id
_entity.type
_entity.pdbx_description
1 polymer ?
#
loop_
_entity_poly.entity_id
_entity_poly.type
_entity_poly.pdbx_seq_one_letter_code
_entity_poly.pdbx_strand_id
1 'polypeptide(L)'
;GHIQETLFAMLVEITERAMAHCDSKDVLIVGGVGCNERLQEMMRIMCSERGGRLFATDDRYCIDNGAMIAYTGLLAYAHGVTTPLEDSTFTQRFRTDEVHAIWREKEVPVLNNTDSDAAVEVSIDGTSGPTPIAVDS
;
A
#
# COMPACT_ATOMS: atom_id res chain seq x y z
N GLY A 1 -4.08 -29.89 4.26
CA GLY A 1 -3.93 -29.65 5.70
C GLY A 1 -2.51 -29.26 6.04
N HIS A 2 -1.62 -30.24 6.27
CA HIS A 2 -0.29 -29.98 6.85
C HIS A 2 0.61 -29.03 6.05
N ILE A 3 0.65 -29.12 4.72
CA ILE A 3 1.54 -28.25 3.91
C ILE A 3 1.14 -26.77 4.00
N GLN A 4 -0.17 -26.47 3.99
CA GLN A 4 -0.65 -25.08 4.12
C GLN A 4 -0.29 -24.51 5.48
N GLU A 5 -0.51 -25.27 6.55
CA GLU A 5 -0.22 -24.81 7.91
C GLU A 5 1.28 -24.54 8.10
N THR A 6 2.15 -25.42 7.61
CA THR A 6 3.61 -25.22 7.69
C THR A 6 4.05 -23.99 6.88
N LEU A 7 3.53 -23.82 5.66
CA LEU A 7 3.87 -22.67 4.82
C LEU A 7 3.40 -21.35 5.45
N PHE A 8 2.16 -21.31 5.93
CA PHE A 8 1.61 -20.11 6.55
C PHE A 8 2.30 -19.78 7.87
N ALA A 9 2.66 -20.77 8.67
CA ALA A 9 3.47 -20.54 9.87
C ALA A 9 4.82 -19.86 9.53
N MET A 10 5.52 -20.32 8.48
CA MET A 10 6.76 -19.68 8.03
C MET A 10 6.53 -18.24 7.55
N LEU A 11 5.43 -17.97 6.83
CA LEU A 11 5.09 -16.60 6.41
C LEU A 11 4.79 -15.69 7.61
N VAL A 12 4.05 -16.19 8.59
CA VAL A 12 3.72 -15.46 9.83
C VAL A 12 5.01 -15.13 10.59
N GLU A 13 5.90 -16.11 10.76
CA GLU A 13 7.17 -15.93 11.47
C GLU A 13 8.09 -14.89 10.79
N ILE A 14 8.22 -14.94 9.46
CA ILE A 14 9.03 -13.95 8.72
C ILE A 14 8.40 -12.55 8.84
N THR A 15 7.06 -12.46 8.74
CA THR A 15 6.33 -11.19 8.86
C THR A 15 6.51 -10.61 10.26
N GLU A 16 6.37 -11.42 11.30
CA GLU A 16 6.55 -10.99 12.69
C GLU A 16 7.98 -10.44 12.93
N ARG A 17 9.00 -11.14 12.44
CA ARG A 17 10.39 -10.66 12.53
C ARG A 17 10.58 -9.33 11.83
N ALA A 18 10.01 -9.18 10.63
CA ALA A 18 10.08 -7.92 9.89
C ALA A 18 9.40 -6.78 10.66
N MET A 19 8.21 -7.01 11.22
CA MET A 19 7.50 -6.03 12.05
C MET A 19 8.33 -5.58 13.25
N ALA A 20 8.93 -6.53 13.97
CA ALA A 20 9.81 -6.21 15.11
C ALA A 20 11.04 -5.40 14.68
N HIS A 21 11.57 -5.67 13.49
CA HIS A 21 12.74 -4.97 12.96
C HIS A 21 12.44 -3.54 12.49
N CYS A 22 11.24 -3.30 11.93
CA CYS A 22 10.84 -1.99 11.41
C CYS A 22 10.00 -1.14 12.36
N ASP A 23 9.81 -1.60 13.61
CA ASP A 23 8.92 -0.99 14.62
C ASP A 23 7.50 -0.73 14.10
N SER A 24 6.99 -1.65 13.27
CA SER A 24 5.60 -1.60 12.77
C SER A 24 4.68 -2.44 13.65
N LYS A 25 3.49 -1.90 13.88
CA LYS A 25 2.41 -2.61 14.60
C LYS A 25 1.39 -3.22 13.67
N ASP A 26 1.19 -2.64 12.49
CA ASP A 26 0.16 -3.04 11.56
C ASP A 26 0.75 -3.82 10.38
N VAL A 27 -0.02 -4.78 9.86
CA VAL A 27 0.29 -5.57 8.66
C VAL A 27 -0.79 -5.34 7.62
N LEU A 28 -0.37 -5.09 6.38
CA LEU A 28 -1.23 -5.12 5.21
C LEU A 28 -0.87 -6.35 4.38
N ILE A 29 -1.84 -7.23 4.14
CA ILE A 29 -1.68 -8.39 3.26
C ILE A 29 -2.31 -8.11 1.90
N VAL A 30 -1.55 -8.33 0.83
CA VAL A 30 -1.95 -8.09 -0.57
C VAL A 30 -1.58 -9.27 -1.45
N GLY A 31 -2.09 -9.26 -2.69
CA GLY A 31 -1.87 -10.31 -3.69
C GLY A 31 -2.81 -11.49 -3.52
N GLY A 32 -2.93 -12.32 -4.57
CA GLY A 32 -3.95 -13.39 -4.61
C GLY A 32 -3.86 -14.44 -3.50
N VAL A 33 -2.68 -14.68 -2.92
CA VAL A 33 -2.52 -15.58 -1.76
C VAL A 33 -3.00 -14.93 -0.46
N GLY A 34 -3.03 -13.59 -0.40
CA GLY A 34 -3.53 -12.81 0.72
C GLY A 34 -5.02 -12.96 0.98
N CYS A 35 -5.79 -13.41 -0.03
CA CYS A 35 -7.22 -13.74 0.08
C CYS A 35 -7.48 -15.04 0.86
N ASN A 36 -6.44 -15.82 1.20
CA ASN A 36 -6.63 -17.08 1.91
C ASN A 36 -7.05 -16.83 3.37
N GLU A 37 -8.28 -17.22 3.71
CA GLU A 37 -8.86 -17.01 5.04
C GLU A 37 -8.01 -17.62 6.17
N ARG A 38 -7.39 -18.79 5.95
CA ARG A 38 -6.54 -19.42 6.97
C ARG A 38 -5.26 -18.62 7.21
N LEU A 39 -4.63 -18.11 6.16
CA LEU A 39 -3.48 -17.22 6.29
C LEU A 39 -3.87 -15.93 7.03
N GLN A 40 -4.99 -15.30 6.65
CA GLN A 40 -5.49 -14.11 7.33
C GLN A 40 -5.77 -14.36 8.81
N GLU A 41 -6.37 -15.49 9.16
CA GLU A 41 -6.63 -15.91 10.54
C GLU A 41 -5.33 -15.96 11.37
N MET A 42 -4.33 -16.69 10.88
CA MET A 42 -3.04 -16.83 11.58
C MET A 42 -2.32 -15.48 11.71
N MET A 43 -2.35 -14.66 10.66
CA MET A 43 -1.71 -13.35 10.66
C MET A 43 -2.43 -12.36 11.59
N ARG A 44 -3.77 -12.46 11.70
CA ARG A 44 -4.58 -11.63 12.61
C ARG A 44 -4.28 -11.94 14.07
N ILE A 45 -4.13 -13.22 14.42
CA ILE A 45 -3.74 -13.64 15.77
C ILE A 45 -2.35 -13.07 16.12
N MET A 46 -1.36 -13.25 15.24
CA MET A 46 -0.02 -12.70 15.47
C MET A 46 -0.04 -11.17 15.63
N CYS A 47 -0.79 -10.46 14.78
CA CYS A 47 -0.90 -9.00 14.90
C CYS A 47 -1.56 -8.56 16.22
N SER A 48 -2.64 -9.23 16.64
CA SER A 48 -3.38 -8.86 17.85
C SER A 48 -2.56 -9.08 19.13
N GLU A 49 -1.76 -10.15 19.19
CA GLU A 49 -0.82 -10.42 20.30
C GLU A 49 0.23 -9.31 20.46
N ARG A 50 0.53 -8.58 19.38
CA ARG A 50 1.47 -7.45 19.34
C ARG A 50 0.79 -6.07 19.50
N GLY A 51 -0.52 -6.05 19.74
CA GLY A 51 -1.31 -4.82 19.83
C GLY A 51 -1.49 -4.09 18.48
N GLY A 52 -1.39 -4.84 17.40
CA GLY A 52 -1.47 -4.41 16.01
C GLY A 52 -2.75 -4.83 15.30
N ARG A 53 -2.87 -4.45 14.03
CA ARG A 53 -4.02 -4.82 13.17
C ARG A 53 -3.55 -5.45 11.87
N LEU A 54 -4.31 -6.46 11.43
CA LEU A 54 -4.22 -6.98 10.08
C LEU A 54 -5.23 -6.24 9.19
N PHE A 55 -4.75 -5.67 8.10
CA PHE A 55 -5.56 -5.18 7.00
C PHE A 55 -5.45 -6.20 5.85
N ALA A 56 -6.60 -6.75 5.45
CA ALA A 56 -6.69 -7.61 4.28
C ALA A 56 -7.50 -6.89 3.21
N THR A 57 -7.00 -6.93 1.99
CA THR A 57 -7.65 -6.33 0.84
C THR A 57 -8.74 -7.27 0.31
N ASP A 58 -9.90 -6.73 -0.09
CA ASP A 58 -10.99 -7.48 -0.75
C ASP A 58 -10.48 -8.12 -2.05
N ASP A 59 -10.94 -9.33 -2.37
CA ASP A 59 -10.52 -10.12 -3.54
C ASP A 59 -10.43 -9.31 -4.84
N ARG A 60 -11.32 -8.33 -5.04
CA ARG A 60 -11.36 -7.48 -6.24
C ARG A 60 -10.16 -6.55 -6.39
N TYR A 61 -9.50 -6.23 -5.28
CA TYR A 61 -8.30 -5.40 -5.23
C TYR A 61 -7.05 -6.21 -4.87
N CYS A 62 -7.15 -7.53 -4.71
CA CYS A 62 -5.99 -8.42 -4.56
C CYS A 62 -5.42 -8.90 -5.90
N ILE A 63 -6.14 -8.62 -6.99
CA ILE A 63 -5.72 -8.93 -8.37
C ILE A 63 -5.11 -7.68 -9.00
N ASP A 64 -4.02 -7.89 -9.75
CA ASP A 64 -3.35 -6.86 -10.53
C ASP A 64 -4.36 -6.12 -11.41
N ASN A 65 -4.50 -4.82 -11.14
CA ASN A 65 -5.43 -3.97 -11.87
C ASN A 65 -4.80 -2.62 -12.23
N GLY A 66 -5.30 -2.01 -13.31
CA GLY A 66 -4.82 -0.72 -13.79
C GLY A 66 -5.01 0.43 -12.79
N ALA A 67 -5.95 0.31 -11.84
CA ALA A 67 -6.20 1.37 -10.86
C ALA A 67 -5.04 1.51 -9.87
N MET A 68 -4.38 0.42 -9.47
CA MET A 68 -3.17 0.48 -8.62
C MET A 68 -2.03 1.24 -9.32
N ILE A 69 -1.85 0.97 -10.62
CA ILE A 69 -0.83 1.63 -11.43
C ILE A 69 -1.18 3.11 -11.62
N ALA A 70 -2.43 3.41 -11.99
CA ALA A 70 -2.90 4.78 -12.20
C ALA A 70 -2.81 5.61 -10.91
N TYR A 71 -3.20 5.06 -9.76
CA TYR A 71 -3.15 5.75 -8.48
C TYR A 71 -1.70 6.04 -8.04
N THR A 72 -0.80 5.06 -8.18
CA THR A 72 0.62 5.27 -7.87
C THR A 72 1.25 6.31 -8.80
N GLY A 73 0.92 6.27 -10.10
CA GLY A 73 1.35 7.28 -11.07
C GLY A 73 0.80 8.67 -10.77
N LEU A 74 -0.47 8.78 -10.36
CA LEU A 74 -1.09 10.03 -9.94
C LEU A 74 -0.40 10.59 -8.68
N LEU A 75 -0.10 9.75 -7.69
CA LEU A 75 0.64 10.17 -6.50
C LEU A 75 2.03 10.72 -6.86
N ALA A 76 2.76 10.03 -7.74
CA ALA A 76 4.06 10.48 -8.20
C ALA A 76 3.96 11.82 -8.95
N TYR A 77 3.01 11.92 -9.89
CA TYR A 77 2.77 13.14 -10.67
C TYR A 77 2.38 14.33 -9.79
N ALA A 78 1.48 14.13 -8.83
CA ALA A 78 1.06 15.16 -7.88
C ALA A 78 2.22 15.69 -7.01
N HIS A 79 3.30 14.90 -6.86
CA HIS A 79 4.51 15.30 -6.16
C HIS A 79 5.65 15.71 -7.11
N GLY A 80 5.35 15.95 -8.39
CA GLY A 80 6.29 16.51 -9.37
C GLY A 80 7.13 15.49 -10.14
N VAL A 81 6.83 14.20 -10.06
CA VAL A 81 7.51 13.18 -10.88
C VAL A 81 6.84 13.08 -12.25
N THR A 82 7.64 13.29 -13.30
CA THR A 82 7.27 13.06 -14.69
C THR A 82 8.35 12.24 -15.37
N THR A 83 7.96 11.31 -16.24
CA THR A 83 8.90 10.48 -17.01
C THR A 83 8.88 10.91 -18.48
N PRO A 84 10.00 11.39 -19.04
CA PRO A 84 10.13 11.62 -20.48
C PRO A 84 9.85 10.35 -21.28
N LEU A 85 9.44 10.50 -22.54
CA LEU A 85 9.06 9.35 -23.37
C LEU A 85 10.26 8.43 -23.64
N GLU A 86 11.44 9.02 -23.83
CA GLU A 86 12.71 8.32 -24.00
C GLU A 86 13.09 7.45 -22.79
N ASP A 87 12.65 7.84 -21.59
CA ASP A 87 12.89 7.14 -20.33
C ASP A 87 11.74 6.19 -19.96
N SER A 88 10.64 6.20 -20.72
CA SER A 88 9.46 5.33 -20.51
C SER A 88 9.68 3.91 -21.06
N THR A 89 10.86 3.34 -20.79
CA THR A 89 11.23 1.97 -21.17
C THR A 89 10.71 0.94 -20.16
N PHE A 90 10.84 -0.34 -20.49
CA PHE A 90 10.43 -1.43 -19.60
C PHE A 90 11.64 -2.07 -18.90
N THR A 91 11.45 -2.47 -17.64
CA THR A 91 12.44 -3.24 -16.87
C THR A 91 11.79 -4.52 -16.34
N GLN A 92 12.26 -5.69 -16.79
CA GLN A 92 11.68 -6.98 -16.36
C GLN A 92 12.03 -7.36 -14.92
N ARG A 93 13.06 -6.75 -14.34
CA ARG A 93 13.56 -7.01 -12.98
C ARG A 93 13.55 -5.74 -12.14
N PHE A 94 12.43 -5.02 -12.18
CA PHE A 94 12.32 -3.75 -11.50
C PHE A 94 12.34 -3.97 -9.98
N ARG A 95 13.32 -3.40 -9.27
CA ARG A 95 13.47 -3.62 -7.84
C ARG A 95 12.67 -2.61 -7.03
N THR A 96 12.13 -3.06 -5.90
CA THR A 96 11.33 -2.20 -5.01
C THR A 96 12.14 -1.06 -4.39
N ASP A 97 13.46 -1.22 -4.25
CA ASP A 97 14.37 -0.19 -3.71
C ASP A 97 14.93 0.77 -4.77
N GLU A 98 14.60 0.58 -6.05
CA GLU A 98 14.96 1.52 -7.13
C GLU A 98 13.98 2.69 -7.23
N VAL A 99 12.81 2.61 -6.57
CA VAL A 99 11.79 3.66 -6.59
C VAL A 99 11.84 4.47 -5.29
N HIS A 100 12.09 5.77 -5.42
CA HIS A 100 11.94 6.70 -4.31
C HIS A 100 10.49 7.16 -4.20
N ALA A 101 9.80 6.74 -3.14
CA ALA A 101 8.37 7.03 -2.92
C ALA A 101 8.16 8.44 -2.35
N ILE A 102 8.39 9.47 -3.17
CA ILE A 102 8.37 10.89 -2.75
C ILE A 102 7.05 11.34 -2.11
N TRP A 103 5.93 10.69 -2.46
CA TRP A 103 4.61 10.95 -1.90
C TRP A 103 4.45 10.53 -0.43
N ARG A 104 5.48 9.91 0.17
CA ARG A 104 5.51 9.56 1.59
C ARG A 104 6.31 10.55 2.44
N GLU A 105 6.98 11.52 1.82
CA GLU A 105 7.73 12.55 2.55
C GLU A 105 6.76 13.51 3.26
N LYS A 106 7.15 13.99 4.45
CA LYS A 106 6.32 14.90 5.26
C LYS A 106 6.41 16.35 4.79
N GLU A 107 7.38 16.67 3.96
CA GLU A 107 7.60 18.00 3.39
C GLU A 107 7.13 17.98 1.94
N VAL A 108 6.06 18.71 1.65
CA VAL A 108 5.59 18.88 0.27
C VAL A 108 6.51 19.90 -0.39
N PRO A 109 7.18 19.59 -1.52
CA PRO A 109 7.88 20.60 -2.29
C PRO A 109 6.86 21.64 -2.73
N VAL A 110 7.04 22.90 -2.31
CA VAL A 110 6.22 24.01 -2.79
C VAL A 110 6.45 24.12 -4.30
N LEU A 111 5.46 23.71 -5.09
CA LEU A 111 5.44 23.98 -6.51
C LEU A 111 5.27 25.50 -6.67
N ASN A 112 6.36 26.19 -6.98
CA ASN A 112 6.29 27.57 -7.43
C ASN A 112 5.62 27.57 -8.80
N ASN A 113 4.34 27.96 -8.82
CA ASN A 113 3.58 28.21 -10.04
C ASN A 113 4.22 29.37 -10.82
N THR A 114 5.06 29.04 -11.78
CA THR A 114 5.24 29.85 -12.99
C THR A 114 5.00 28.92 -14.16
N ASP A 115 3.73 28.69 -14.47
CA ASP A 115 3.19 28.77 -15.82
C ASP A 115 1.67 28.62 -15.75
N SER A 116 0.99 29.68 -16.18
CA SER A 116 -0.46 29.74 -16.35
C SER A 116 -0.88 28.79 -17.46
N ASP A 117 -1.59 27.70 -17.11
CA ASP A 117 -2.81 27.23 -17.80
C ASP A 117 -3.08 25.75 -17.47
N ALA A 118 -3.85 25.51 -16.41
CA ALA A 118 -4.87 24.45 -16.26
C ALA A 118 -5.22 24.31 -14.76
N ALA A 119 -6.21 25.09 -14.32
CA ALA A 119 -6.80 24.89 -13.01
C ALA A 119 -7.61 23.59 -13.00
N VAL A 120 -7.13 22.57 -12.29
CA VAL A 120 -7.99 21.54 -11.71
C VAL A 120 -7.91 21.72 -10.20
N GLU A 121 -8.87 22.47 -9.66
CA GLU A 121 -9.06 22.57 -8.21
C GLU A 121 -9.58 21.22 -7.70
N VAL A 122 -8.74 20.49 -6.97
CA VAL A 122 -9.22 19.46 -6.04
C VAL A 122 -9.39 20.14 -4.69
N SER A 123 -10.63 20.56 -4.41
CA SER A 123 -11.00 21.10 -3.10
C SER A 123 -10.96 19.97 -2.07
N ILE A 124 -9.93 19.97 -1.22
CA ILE A 124 -9.87 19.12 -0.04
C ILE A 124 -10.52 19.91 1.09
N ASP A 125 -11.85 19.81 1.21
CA ASP A 125 -12.55 20.36 2.37
C ASP A 125 -12.07 19.62 3.62
N GLY A 126 -11.24 20.33 4.38
CA GLY A 126 -10.70 19.89 5.65
C GLY A 126 -11.76 19.94 6.75
N THR A 127 -12.74 19.03 6.72
CA THR A 127 -13.52 18.60 7.90
C THR A 127 -14.21 17.27 7.63
N SER A 128 -13.50 16.15 7.73
CA SER A 128 -14.12 14.88 8.13
C SER A 128 -13.08 14.00 8.81
N GLY A 129 -13.26 13.78 10.11
CA GLY A 129 -12.60 12.68 10.79
C GLY A 129 -12.99 11.34 10.14
N PRO A 130 -12.28 10.24 10.44
CA PRO A 130 -12.59 8.95 9.86
C PRO A 130 -14.05 8.58 10.15
N THR A 131 -14.86 8.49 9.10
CA THR A 131 -16.23 8.00 9.18
C THR A 131 -16.19 6.55 9.68
N PRO A 132 -16.89 6.18 10.76
CA PRO A 132 -16.93 4.81 11.22
C PRO A 132 -17.52 3.92 10.13
N ILE A 133 -16.86 2.81 9.82
CA ILE A 133 -17.43 1.75 9.00
C ILE A 133 -18.55 1.12 9.83
N ALA A 134 -19.80 1.31 9.42
CA ALA A 134 -20.94 0.63 9.99
C ALA A 134 -20.79 -0.86 9.73
N VAL A 135 -20.70 -1.65 10.80
CA VAL A 135 -20.83 -3.10 10.76
C VAL A 135 -22.32 -3.38 10.95
N ASP A 136 -23.02 -3.70 9.87
CA ASP A 136 -24.37 -4.25 9.99
C ASP A 136 -24.27 -5.66 10.59
N SER A 137 -25.07 -5.85 11.64
CA SER A 137 -25.21 -7.01 12.52
C SER A 137 -25.95 -8.18 11.88
#